data_AF-A0ABD6YMG7-F1
#
_entry.id   AF-A0ABD6YMG7-F1
#
_cell.length_a   1.000
_cell.length_b   1.000
_cell.length_c   1.000
_cell.angle_alpha   90.00
_cell.angle_beta   90.00
_cell.angle_gamma   90.00
#
_symmetry.space_group_name_H-M   'P 1'
#
loop_
_entity.id
_entity.type
_entity.pdbx_description
1 polymer ?
#
loop_
_entity_poly.entity_id
_entity_poly.type
_entity_poly.pdbx_seq_one_letter_code
_entity_poly.pdbx_strand_id
1 'polypeptide(L)'
;MLTSFKEIDHPIYLFHEHIYYIFKNIFHYDLEEYDEEKLVHPDFRTIINASKVRLLNPLKEIVKIYHKLSYGEKITVQEALVQNNCISVFDNLSHNLITYEQLHSSISSKLKKYFEDLWDDYPQTVIMENEWNTVKHHYDLLTDETNCDFIICPFCGIYPFNPSEGKYREEYDHIIAKATYPFVSINFKLLFPCCQYCNKQEKRSKELLYNASSARRLSFYPYDSNITLDRLSINVSLNEAYNNQSLETLLKSIDWEFEILRNGVVDIRDESWDEVYGIKRRFSENIKRLEAEWFRELIRIFKRNAKSFADFLDETIEELKYQIPIAPMGIIKYIYFNFIFNIPDIENRLGRVVIP
;
A
#
# COMPACT_ATOMS: atom_id res chain seq x y z
N MET A 1 -0.86 1.41 -8.17
CA MET A 1 0.34 1.37 -7.29
C MET A 1 1.57 1.70 -8.13
N LEU A 2 2.57 2.45 -7.64
CA LEU A 2 3.72 2.78 -8.49
C LEU A 2 4.75 1.65 -8.60
N THR A 3 5.15 1.09 -7.46
CA THR A 3 6.15 0.03 -7.38
C THR A 3 5.86 -0.88 -6.18
N SER A 4 6.30 -2.13 -6.17
CA SER A 4 6.13 -3.06 -5.04
C SER A 4 7.26 -2.95 -4.02
N PHE A 5 6.95 -3.30 -2.78
CA PHE A 5 7.97 -3.65 -1.80
C PHE A 5 8.61 -5.00 -2.15
N LYS A 6 9.83 -5.22 -1.67
CA LYS A 6 10.45 -6.54 -1.61
C LYS A 6 10.12 -7.18 -0.26
N GLU A 7 9.53 -8.37 -0.26
CA GLU A 7 9.33 -9.13 0.98
C GLU A 7 10.71 -9.45 1.59
N ILE A 8 10.84 -9.23 2.90
CA ILE A 8 12.06 -9.48 3.66
C ILE A 8 11.88 -10.71 4.55
N ASP A 9 12.98 -11.35 4.96
CA ASP A 9 12.93 -12.34 6.02
C ASP A 9 12.99 -11.62 7.38
N HIS A 10 11.93 -11.75 8.19
CA HIS A 10 11.83 -11.06 9.47
C HIS A 10 11.01 -11.87 10.49
N PRO A 11 11.49 -12.07 11.73
CA PRO A 11 10.82 -12.95 12.70
C PRO A 11 9.42 -12.46 13.13
N ILE A 12 9.08 -11.19 12.93
CA ILE A 12 7.72 -10.63 13.12
C ILE A 12 6.61 -11.44 12.43
N TYR A 13 6.89 -12.10 11.29
CA TYR A 13 5.90 -12.91 10.58
C TYR A 13 5.46 -14.13 11.43
N LEU A 14 6.33 -14.64 12.30
CA LEU A 14 6.04 -15.75 13.21
C LEU A 14 4.85 -15.46 14.14
N PHE A 15 4.60 -14.18 14.47
CA PHE A 15 3.46 -13.84 15.31
C PHE A 15 2.13 -14.21 14.67
N HIS A 16 1.95 -13.88 13.38
CA HIS A 16 0.75 -14.29 12.65
C HIS A 16 0.68 -15.81 12.52
N GLU A 17 1.80 -16.46 12.20
CA GLU A 17 1.86 -17.91 12.01
C GLU A 17 1.45 -18.69 13.26
N HIS A 18 1.94 -18.28 14.44
CA HIS A 18 1.55 -18.92 15.70
C HIS A 18 0.09 -18.68 16.07
N ILE A 19 -0.42 -17.46 15.87
CA ILE A 19 -1.85 -17.18 16.11
C ILE A 19 -2.71 -17.98 15.12
N TYR A 20 -2.35 -18.01 13.83
CA TYR A 20 -3.03 -18.79 12.81
C TYR A 20 -3.04 -20.29 13.16
N TYR A 21 -1.90 -20.83 13.62
CA TYR A 21 -1.76 -22.20 14.12
C TYR A 21 -2.71 -22.50 15.27
N ILE A 22 -2.80 -21.61 16.27
CA ILE A 22 -3.74 -21.76 17.39
C ILE A 22 -5.18 -21.84 16.87
N PHE A 23 -5.61 -20.93 16.00
CA PHE A 23 -6.98 -20.96 15.49
C PHE A 23 -7.27 -22.21 14.65
N LYS A 24 -6.33 -22.67 13.82
CA LYS A 24 -6.44 -23.96 13.13
C LYS A 24 -6.69 -25.12 14.10
N ASN A 25 -6.00 -25.14 15.23
CA ASN A 25 -6.18 -26.17 16.26
C ASN A 25 -7.48 -26.01 17.05
N ILE A 26 -7.92 -24.77 17.34
CA ILE A 26 -9.24 -24.52 17.93
C ILE A 26 -10.32 -25.13 17.04
N PHE A 27 -10.21 -24.92 15.73
CA PHE A 27 -11.19 -25.42 14.76
C PHE A 27 -11.15 -26.94 14.61
N HIS A 28 -9.96 -27.53 14.63
CA HIS A 28 -9.77 -28.97 14.48
C HIS A 28 -10.24 -29.76 15.71
N TYR A 29 -9.84 -29.33 16.91
CA TYR A 29 -10.12 -30.08 18.13
C TYR A 29 -11.47 -29.73 18.76
N ASP A 30 -12.00 -28.53 18.52
CA ASP A 30 -13.32 -28.10 18.99
C ASP A 30 -13.56 -28.37 20.49
N LEU A 31 -12.58 -27.99 21.32
CA LEU A 31 -12.55 -28.32 22.74
C LEU A 31 -13.54 -27.48 23.56
N GLU A 32 -14.18 -28.08 24.57
CA GLU A 32 -15.01 -27.37 25.54
C GLU A 32 -14.20 -26.37 26.39
N GLU A 33 -12.95 -26.72 26.69
CA GLU A 33 -12.04 -25.95 27.53
C GLU A 33 -10.67 -25.84 26.85
N TYR A 34 -9.96 -24.75 27.13
CA TYR A 34 -8.63 -24.50 26.57
C TYR A 34 -7.62 -25.54 27.06
N ASP A 35 -6.90 -26.14 26.11
CA ASP A 35 -5.82 -27.08 26.34
C ASP A 35 -4.56 -26.57 25.61
N GLU A 36 -3.58 -26.08 26.38
CA GLU A 36 -2.35 -25.50 25.82
C GLU A 36 -1.57 -26.52 24.99
N GLU A 37 -1.52 -27.77 25.42
CA GLU A 37 -0.71 -28.81 24.79
C GLU A 37 -1.21 -29.13 23.38
N LYS A 38 -2.53 -29.07 23.19
CA LYS A 38 -3.19 -29.29 21.89
C LYS A 38 -3.20 -28.05 21.02
N LEU A 39 -3.44 -26.87 21.61
CA LEU A 39 -3.72 -25.66 20.85
C LEU A 39 -2.47 -24.88 20.46
N VAL A 40 -1.44 -24.87 21.31
CA VAL A 40 -0.30 -23.94 21.16
C VAL A 40 0.97 -24.68 20.78
N HIS A 41 1.64 -24.16 19.73
CA HIS A 41 2.95 -24.65 19.33
C HIS A 41 3.97 -24.51 20.49
N PRO A 42 4.81 -25.51 20.78
CA PRO A 42 5.76 -25.47 21.90
C PRO A 42 6.57 -24.16 21.97
N ASP A 43 7.08 -23.71 20.83
CA ASP A 43 7.90 -22.48 20.73
C ASP A 43 7.16 -21.20 21.13
N PHE A 44 5.82 -21.19 21.11
CA PHE A 44 5.01 -20.02 21.47
C PHE A 44 4.47 -20.07 22.91
N ARG A 45 4.61 -21.20 23.61
CA ARG A 45 4.04 -21.41 24.96
C ARG A 45 4.60 -20.45 26.00
N THR A 46 5.88 -20.11 25.90
CA THR A 46 6.50 -19.15 26.81
C THR A 46 5.91 -17.75 26.64
N ILE A 47 5.75 -17.29 25.38
CA ILE A 47 5.21 -15.95 25.07
C ILE A 47 3.74 -15.85 25.45
N ILE A 48 2.91 -16.83 25.10
CA ILE A 48 1.47 -16.81 25.43
C ILE A 48 1.24 -16.79 26.94
N ASN A 49 2.02 -17.57 27.71
CA ASN A 49 1.90 -17.63 29.17
C ASN A 49 2.42 -16.38 29.87
N ALA A 50 3.37 -15.67 29.25
CA ALA A 50 3.83 -14.37 29.70
C ALA A 50 2.80 -13.24 29.43
N SER A 51 1.92 -13.40 28.44
CA SER A 51 0.85 -12.44 28.10
C SER A 51 -0.55 -12.93 28.48
N LYS A 52 -0.80 -13.07 29.79
CA LYS A 52 -2.09 -13.62 30.27
C LYS A 52 -3.30 -12.79 29.86
N VAL A 53 -3.21 -11.48 30.00
CA VAL A 53 -4.36 -10.57 29.79
C VAL A 53 -4.68 -10.39 28.31
N ARG A 54 -3.66 -10.28 27.46
CA ARG A 54 -3.83 -9.93 26.04
C ARG A 54 -3.88 -11.15 25.13
N LEU A 55 -3.09 -12.19 25.41
CA LEU A 55 -3.08 -13.42 24.61
C LEU A 55 -3.94 -14.53 25.24
N LEU A 56 -3.54 -15.03 26.41
CA LEU A 56 -4.05 -16.31 26.93
C LEU A 56 -5.53 -16.26 27.34
N ASN A 57 -5.94 -15.30 28.16
CA ASN A 57 -7.30 -15.25 28.68
C ASN A 57 -8.34 -15.03 27.57
N PRO A 58 -8.13 -14.11 26.62
CA PRO A 58 -9.03 -13.99 25.47
C PRO A 58 -9.13 -15.28 24.65
N LEU A 59 -8.03 -16.01 24.44
CA LEU A 59 -8.06 -17.30 23.74
C LEU A 59 -8.89 -18.34 24.50
N LYS A 60 -8.77 -18.41 25.82
CA LYS A 60 -9.59 -19.30 26.66
C LYS A 60 -11.08 -19.03 26.50
N GLU A 61 -11.46 -17.76 26.42
CA GLU A 61 -12.85 -17.36 26.17
C GLU A 61 -13.30 -17.72 24.74
N ILE A 62 -12.46 -17.47 23.74
CA ILE A 62 -12.74 -17.80 22.33
C ILE A 62 -12.98 -19.29 22.15
N VAL A 63 -12.18 -20.16 22.79
CA VAL A 63 -12.37 -21.63 22.75
C VAL A 63 -13.77 -22.01 23.21
N LYS A 64 -14.19 -21.52 24.39
CA LYS A 64 -15.52 -21.80 24.96
C LYS A 64 -16.66 -21.28 24.09
N ILE A 65 -16.49 -20.11 23.49
CA ILE A 65 -17.49 -19.51 22.60
C ILE A 65 -17.59 -20.31 21.31
N TYR A 66 -16.46 -20.61 20.68
CA TYR A 66 -16.39 -21.36 19.43
C TYR A 66 -17.04 -22.74 19.58
N HIS A 67 -16.75 -23.46 20.67
CA HIS A 67 -17.33 -24.79 20.92
C HIS A 67 -18.87 -24.79 20.89
N LYS A 68 -19.48 -23.73 21.40
CA LYS A 68 -20.94 -23.57 21.49
C LYS A 68 -21.62 -23.17 20.18
N LEU A 69 -20.86 -22.81 19.15
CA LEU A 69 -21.41 -22.46 17.84
C LEU A 69 -22.00 -23.70 17.16
N SER A 70 -23.03 -23.49 16.36
CA SER A 70 -23.54 -24.52 15.46
C SER A 70 -22.51 -24.88 14.38
N TYR A 71 -22.70 -26.04 13.75
CA TYR A 71 -21.80 -26.48 12.67
C TYR A 71 -21.67 -25.44 11.55
N GLY A 72 -22.77 -24.84 11.09
CA GLY A 72 -22.73 -23.83 10.03
C GLY A 72 -21.95 -22.57 10.44
N GLU A 73 -22.14 -22.09 11.67
CA GLU A 73 -21.42 -20.92 12.19
C GLU A 73 -19.92 -21.20 12.35
N LYS A 74 -19.55 -22.42 12.76
CA LYS A 74 -18.14 -22.86 12.82
C LYS A 74 -17.49 -22.81 11.44
N ILE A 75 -18.18 -23.31 10.41
CA ILE A 75 -17.71 -23.24 9.02
C ILE A 75 -17.45 -21.80 8.60
N THR A 76 -18.39 -20.87 8.85
CA THR A 76 -18.20 -19.46 8.49
C THR A 76 -16.97 -18.84 9.16
N VAL A 77 -16.72 -19.15 10.45
CA VAL A 77 -15.52 -18.66 11.16
C VAL A 77 -14.24 -19.24 10.58
N GLN A 78 -14.24 -20.54 10.25
CA GLN A 78 -13.10 -21.22 9.63
C GLN A 78 -12.77 -20.64 8.26
N GLU A 79 -13.79 -20.45 7.41
CA GLU A 79 -13.65 -19.85 6.10
C GLU A 79 -13.14 -18.41 6.22
N ALA A 80 -13.64 -17.63 7.19
CA ALA A 80 -13.16 -16.26 7.40
C ALA A 80 -11.67 -16.20 7.75
N LEU A 81 -11.15 -17.11 8.58
CA LEU A 81 -9.71 -17.17 8.86
C LEU A 81 -8.90 -17.43 7.58
N VAL A 82 -9.33 -18.41 6.78
CA VAL A 82 -8.60 -18.88 5.59
C VAL A 82 -8.69 -17.87 4.44
N GLN A 83 -9.90 -17.47 4.07
CA GLN A 83 -10.14 -16.59 2.93
C GLN A 83 -9.58 -15.19 3.19
N ASN A 84 -9.77 -14.63 4.38
CA ASN A 84 -9.31 -13.26 4.65
C ASN A 84 -7.78 -13.12 4.68
N ASN A 85 -7.05 -14.20 4.96
CA ASN A 85 -5.58 -14.22 4.94
C ASN A 85 -4.98 -14.75 3.64
N CYS A 86 -5.81 -15.09 2.63
CA CYS A 86 -5.31 -15.61 1.36
C CYS A 86 -4.89 -14.46 0.44
N ILE A 87 -3.60 -14.38 0.06
CA ILE A 87 -3.08 -13.32 -0.82
C ILE A 87 -3.73 -13.32 -2.21
N SER A 88 -4.21 -14.47 -2.69
CA SER A 88 -4.91 -14.52 -4.00
C SER A 88 -6.23 -13.73 -4.03
N VAL A 89 -6.69 -13.17 -2.91
CA VAL A 89 -7.80 -12.19 -2.91
C VAL A 89 -7.45 -10.89 -3.64
N PHE A 90 -6.20 -10.62 -4.02
CA PHE A 90 -5.90 -9.41 -4.81
C PHE A 90 -6.11 -9.62 -6.32
N ASP A 91 -5.90 -10.84 -6.82
CA ASP A 91 -5.88 -11.19 -8.25
C ASP A 91 -6.96 -12.22 -8.66
N ASN A 92 -7.71 -12.79 -7.71
CA ASN A 92 -8.79 -13.74 -7.98
C ASN A 92 -10.17 -13.23 -7.50
N LEU A 93 -11.09 -13.06 -8.45
CA LEU A 93 -12.48 -12.65 -8.18
C LEU A 93 -13.36 -13.76 -7.58
N SER A 94 -12.94 -15.03 -7.64
CA SER A 94 -13.70 -16.13 -7.02
C SER A 94 -13.51 -16.19 -5.50
N HIS A 95 -12.51 -15.50 -4.95
CA HIS A 95 -12.27 -15.43 -3.52
C HIS A 95 -12.94 -14.18 -2.93
N ASN A 96 -13.89 -14.42 -2.05
CA ASN A 96 -14.59 -13.37 -1.30
C ASN A 96 -14.08 -13.36 0.14
N LEU A 97 -13.87 -12.15 0.65
CA LEU A 97 -13.66 -11.94 2.07
C LEU A 97 -14.96 -12.14 2.83
N ILE A 98 -14.84 -12.55 4.08
CA ILE A 98 -15.97 -12.75 5.00
C ILE A 98 -15.85 -11.70 6.09
N THR A 99 -16.84 -10.80 6.15
CA THR A 99 -16.88 -9.71 7.14
C THR A 99 -17.18 -10.27 8.53
N TYR A 100 -16.78 -9.56 9.58
CA TYR A 100 -17.12 -9.99 10.93
C TYR A 100 -18.64 -9.96 11.20
N GLU A 101 -19.41 -9.16 10.45
CA GLU A 101 -20.89 -9.11 10.55
C GLU A 101 -21.55 -10.40 10.04
N GLN A 102 -20.89 -11.15 9.16
CA GLN A 102 -21.32 -12.47 8.70
C GLN A 102 -21.05 -13.57 9.73
N LEU A 103 -20.20 -13.30 10.74
CA LEU A 103 -19.92 -14.25 11.82
C LEU A 103 -21.01 -14.15 12.90
N HIS A 104 -21.27 -15.25 13.60
CA HIS A 104 -22.22 -15.24 14.71
C HIS A 104 -21.83 -14.21 15.77
N SER A 105 -22.81 -13.44 16.25
CA SER A 105 -22.58 -12.28 17.12
C SER A 105 -21.89 -12.60 18.44
N SER A 106 -22.04 -13.84 18.95
CA SER A 106 -21.38 -14.29 20.18
C SER A 106 -19.86 -14.35 20.06
N ILE A 107 -19.32 -14.56 18.86
CA ILE A 107 -17.87 -14.69 18.63
C ILE A 107 -17.29 -13.48 17.90
N SER A 108 -18.06 -12.84 17.02
CA SER A 108 -17.56 -11.80 16.12
C SER A 108 -16.96 -10.60 16.84
N SER A 109 -17.65 -10.09 17.87
CA SER A 109 -17.18 -8.99 18.73
C SER A 109 -15.92 -9.36 19.51
N LYS A 110 -15.83 -10.61 19.97
CA LYS A 110 -14.67 -11.11 20.71
C LYS A 110 -13.45 -11.25 19.80
N LEU A 111 -13.62 -11.77 18.58
CA LEU A 111 -12.54 -11.86 17.58
C LEU A 111 -12.07 -10.47 17.16
N LYS A 112 -13.00 -9.56 16.87
CA LYS A 112 -12.66 -8.19 16.50
C LYS A 112 -11.78 -7.52 17.55
N LYS A 113 -12.25 -7.50 18.80
CA LYS A 113 -11.47 -6.94 19.90
C LYS A 113 -10.13 -7.64 20.06
N TYR A 114 -10.11 -8.98 20.03
CA TYR A 114 -8.88 -9.75 20.20
C TYR A 114 -7.82 -9.36 19.18
N PHE A 115 -8.14 -9.41 17.88
CA PHE A 115 -7.18 -9.11 16.82
C PHE A 115 -6.79 -7.63 16.73
N GLU A 116 -7.68 -6.71 17.10
CA GLU A 116 -7.34 -5.29 17.23
C GLU A 116 -6.32 -5.07 18.36
N ASP A 117 -6.58 -5.65 19.54
CA ASP A 117 -5.67 -5.60 20.70
C ASP A 117 -4.30 -6.23 20.35
N LEU A 118 -4.28 -7.32 19.56
CA LEU A 118 -3.02 -7.96 19.15
C LEU A 118 -2.12 -7.04 18.32
N TRP A 119 -2.71 -6.21 17.47
CA TRP A 119 -1.97 -5.23 16.65
C TRP A 119 -1.57 -4.01 17.46
N ASP A 120 -2.52 -3.42 18.20
CA ASP A 120 -2.31 -2.16 18.93
C ASP A 120 -1.24 -2.32 20.03
N ASP A 121 -1.13 -3.51 20.63
CA ASP A 121 -0.18 -3.83 21.69
C ASP A 121 1.03 -4.69 21.21
N TYR A 122 1.35 -4.73 19.91
CA TYR A 122 2.56 -5.42 19.46
C TYR A 122 3.84 -4.64 19.84
N PRO A 123 4.89 -5.28 20.40
CA PRO A 123 4.96 -6.67 20.85
C PRO A 123 4.21 -6.93 22.16
N GLN A 124 3.63 -8.13 22.30
CA GLN A 124 2.78 -8.48 23.43
C GLN A 124 3.54 -8.68 24.75
N THR A 125 4.84 -8.95 24.67
CA THR A 125 5.74 -9.18 25.81
C THR A 125 7.17 -8.76 25.47
N VAL A 126 8.01 -8.54 26.49
CA VAL A 126 9.45 -8.30 26.31
C VAL A 126 10.16 -9.51 25.69
N ILE A 127 9.71 -10.73 25.98
CA ILE A 127 10.28 -11.96 25.38
C ILE A 127 10.09 -11.92 23.86
N MET A 128 8.85 -11.62 23.45
CA MET A 128 8.49 -11.48 22.04
C MET A 128 9.25 -10.33 21.36
N GLU A 129 9.44 -9.21 22.05
CA GLU A 129 10.26 -8.10 21.52
C GLU A 129 11.71 -8.54 21.29
N ASN A 130 12.32 -9.24 22.25
CA ASN A 130 13.69 -9.72 22.15
C ASN A 130 13.87 -10.78 21.06
N GLU A 131 12.89 -11.65 20.86
CA GLU A 131 12.96 -12.75 19.89
C GLU A 131 12.54 -12.30 18.48
N TRP A 132 11.49 -11.48 18.36
CA TRP A 132 10.83 -11.17 17.08
C TRP A 132 10.89 -9.71 16.68
N ASN A 133 11.56 -8.87 17.47
CA ASN A 133 11.74 -7.45 17.23
C ASN A 133 10.41 -6.66 17.17
N THR A 134 10.52 -5.36 16.89
CA THR A 134 9.41 -4.41 16.86
C THR A 134 8.94 -4.12 15.42
N VAL A 135 7.76 -3.51 15.28
CA VAL A 135 7.31 -2.96 13.98
C VAL A 135 8.29 -1.92 13.42
N LYS A 136 9.00 -1.20 14.29
CA LYS A 136 10.02 -0.24 13.88
C LYS A 136 11.22 -0.93 13.24
N HIS A 137 11.71 -2.01 13.85
CA HIS A 137 12.79 -2.80 13.27
C HIS A 137 12.40 -3.40 11.91
N HIS A 138 11.18 -3.92 11.79
CA HIS A 138 10.67 -4.39 10.49
C HIS A 138 10.62 -3.27 9.45
N TYR A 139 10.16 -2.08 9.83
CA TYR A 139 10.16 -0.91 8.95
C TYR A 139 11.58 -0.52 8.50
N ASP A 140 12.52 -0.51 9.44
CA ASP A 140 13.92 -0.14 9.16
C ASP A 140 14.52 -1.10 8.14
N LEU A 141 14.36 -2.41 8.32
CA LEU A 141 14.86 -3.39 7.36
C LEU A 141 14.12 -3.34 6.02
N LEU A 142 12.80 -3.13 6.03
CA LEU A 142 11.99 -3.08 4.81
C LEU A 142 12.29 -1.85 3.95
N THR A 143 12.69 -0.74 4.57
CA THR A 143 12.98 0.54 3.89
C THR A 143 14.47 0.84 3.78
N ASP A 144 15.33 -0.07 4.24
CA ASP A 144 16.77 0.02 4.07
C ASP A 144 17.17 -0.05 2.59
N GLU A 145 18.22 0.68 2.21
CA GLU A 145 18.69 0.76 0.82
C GLU A 145 19.13 -0.60 0.23
N THR A 146 19.45 -1.58 1.07
CA THR A 146 19.76 -2.95 0.63
C THR A 146 18.52 -3.75 0.22
N ASN A 147 17.33 -3.36 0.69
CA ASN A 147 16.06 -4.04 0.46
C ASN A 147 15.06 -3.21 -0.36
N CYS A 148 15.25 -1.89 -0.43
CA CYS A 148 14.31 -0.93 -1.01
C CYS A 148 15.06 0.05 -1.92
N ASP A 149 14.75 0.02 -3.22
CA ASP A 149 15.35 0.87 -4.24
C ASP A 149 14.62 2.22 -4.42
N PHE A 150 13.70 2.54 -3.50
CA PHE A 150 12.97 3.80 -3.46
C PHE A 150 12.87 4.35 -2.03
N ILE A 151 12.75 5.67 -1.90
CA ILE A 151 12.49 6.34 -0.61
C ILE A 151 11.13 7.06 -0.59
N ILE A 152 10.36 6.97 -1.67
CA ILE A 152 9.02 7.52 -1.79
C ILE A 152 7.95 6.52 -1.39
N CYS A 153 6.76 7.00 -1.03
CA CYS A 153 5.61 6.14 -0.80
C CYS A 153 5.24 5.38 -2.09
N PRO A 154 5.34 4.05 -2.14
CA PRO A 154 5.09 3.27 -3.36
C PRO A 154 3.63 3.32 -3.82
N PHE A 155 2.74 3.77 -2.94
CA PHE A 155 1.31 3.82 -3.24
C PHE A 155 0.98 5.02 -4.12
N CYS A 156 1.68 6.15 -3.94
CA CYS A 156 1.41 7.39 -4.66
C CYS A 156 2.62 8.08 -5.31
N GLY A 157 3.85 7.81 -4.88
CA GLY A 157 5.08 8.47 -5.32
C GLY A 157 5.18 9.98 -5.10
N ILE A 158 4.33 10.54 -4.25
CA ILE A 158 4.33 11.98 -3.96
C ILE A 158 5.26 12.31 -2.80
N TYR A 159 5.17 11.53 -1.73
CA TYR A 159 5.79 11.86 -0.44
C TYR A 159 6.93 10.90 -0.12
N PRO A 160 8.05 11.38 0.42
CA PRO A 160 9.10 10.52 0.95
C PRO A 160 8.61 9.80 2.20
N PHE A 161 9.21 8.65 2.47
CA PHE A 161 9.13 7.95 3.74
C PHE A 161 10.08 8.58 4.77
N ASN A 162 9.77 8.36 6.04
CA ASN A 162 10.75 8.60 7.09
C ASN A 162 11.99 7.72 6.88
N PRO A 163 13.21 8.22 7.13
CA PRO A 163 14.43 7.43 6.96
C PRO A 163 14.44 6.14 7.79
N SER A 164 15.05 5.08 7.25
CA SER A 164 15.45 3.92 8.04
C SER A 164 16.36 4.37 9.18
N GLU A 165 16.27 3.68 10.33
CA GLU A 165 16.97 4.03 11.58
C GLU A 165 16.62 5.41 12.18
N GLY A 166 15.74 6.17 11.53
CA GLY A 166 15.20 7.41 12.03
C GLY A 166 14.36 7.21 13.30
N LYS A 167 14.04 8.31 13.98
CA LYS A 167 13.18 8.27 15.18
C LYS A 167 11.76 7.80 14.89
N TYR A 168 11.25 8.11 13.69
CA TYR A 168 9.88 7.86 13.27
C TYR A 168 9.84 6.85 12.13
N ARG A 169 8.69 6.20 11.96
CA ARG A 169 8.37 5.33 10.83
C ARG A 169 7.03 5.74 10.24
N GLU A 170 6.75 5.31 9.02
CA GLU A 170 5.37 5.36 8.53
C GLU A 170 4.44 4.44 9.34
N GLU A 171 3.16 4.79 9.33
CA GLU A 171 2.12 3.88 9.78
C GLU A 171 1.93 2.74 8.78
N TYR A 172 1.56 1.57 9.31
CA TYR A 172 1.26 0.42 8.47
C TYR A 172 -0.20 0.48 8.09
N ASP A 173 -0.47 0.48 6.80
CA ASP A 173 -1.80 0.41 6.22
C ASP A 173 -2.34 -1.01 6.33
N HIS A 174 -3.51 -1.16 6.96
CA HIS A 174 -4.34 -2.35 6.84
C HIS A 174 -5.02 -2.32 5.47
N ILE A 175 -4.31 -2.77 4.44
CA ILE A 175 -4.77 -2.69 3.05
C ILE A 175 -6.15 -3.36 2.88
N ILE A 176 -6.36 -4.47 3.58
CA ILE A 176 -7.66 -5.05 3.90
C ILE A 176 -8.07 -4.52 5.28
N ALA A 177 -9.24 -3.89 5.38
CA ALA A 177 -9.63 -3.15 6.58
C ALA A 177 -9.82 -4.06 7.81
N LYS A 178 -8.95 -3.91 8.83
CA LYS A 178 -9.05 -4.71 10.08
C LYS A 178 -10.41 -4.59 10.79
N ALA A 179 -11.04 -3.42 10.68
CA ALA A 179 -12.35 -3.15 11.29
C ALA A 179 -13.48 -4.02 10.70
N THR A 180 -13.32 -4.46 9.44
CA THR A 180 -14.24 -5.32 8.69
C THR A 180 -13.80 -6.80 8.74
N TYR A 181 -12.48 -7.04 8.68
CA TYR A 181 -11.87 -8.37 8.56
C TYR A 181 -10.82 -8.61 9.67
N PRO A 182 -11.23 -8.94 10.90
CA PRO A 182 -10.32 -8.91 12.04
C PRO A 182 -9.13 -9.87 11.94
N PHE A 183 -9.29 -11.01 11.25
CA PHE A 183 -8.22 -12.00 11.06
C PHE A 183 -6.98 -11.47 10.31
N VAL A 184 -7.07 -10.35 9.60
CA VAL A 184 -5.94 -9.77 8.86
C VAL A 184 -5.09 -8.84 9.73
N SER A 185 -5.55 -8.48 10.93
CA SER A 185 -5.01 -7.34 11.72
C SER A 185 -3.53 -7.43 12.03
N ILE A 186 -3.00 -8.66 12.16
CA ILE A 186 -1.61 -8.95 12.52
C ILE A 186 -0.85 -9.70 11.41
N ASN A 187 -1.47 -9.90 10.25
CA ASN A 187 -0.82 -10.58 9.15
C ASN A 187 0.11 -9.58 8.46
N PHE A 188 1.40 -9.56 8.82
CA PHE A 188 2.39 -8.66 8.25
C PHE A 188 2.59 -8.81 6.73
N LYS A 189 2.04 -9.86 6.10
CA LYS A 189 1.95 -9.98 4.64
C LYS A 189 0.85 -9.12 4.02
N LEU A 190 -0.01 -8.51 4.85
CA LEU A 190 -1.11 -7.61 4.48
C LEU A 190 -0.97 -6.23 5.15
N LEU A 191 0.18 -5.94 5.77
CA LEU A 191 0.45 -4.69 6.48
C LEU A 191 1.67 -4.02 5.86
N PHE A 192 1.49 -2.80 5.36
CA PHE A 192 2.50 -2.14 4.56
C PHE A 192 2.75 -0.71 5.04
N PRO A 193 4.01 -0.27 5.17
CA PRO A 193 4.30 1.14 5.40
C PRO A 193 3.64 2.00 4.33
N CYS A 194 2.93 3.04 4.75
CA CYS A 194 2.18 3.91 3.86
C CYS A 194 2.20 5.34 4.37
N CYS A 195 2.43 6.31 3.47
CA CYS A 195 2.48 7.69 3.90
C CYS A 195 1.13 8.14 4.49
N GLN A 196 1.19 9.02 5.48
CA GLN A 196 0.01 9.52 6.20
C GLN A 196 -1.11 10.05 5.30
N TYR A 197 -0.79 10.62 4.13
CA TYR A 197 -1.78 11.13 3.20
C TYR A 197 -2.56 9.99 2.53
N CYS A 198 -1.86 8.95 2.05
CA CYS A 198 -2.52 7.78 1.46
C CYS A 198 -3.36 7.02 2.49
N ASN A 199 -2.80 6.76 3.66
CA ASN A 199 -3.48 6.00 4.71
C ASN A 199 -4.64 6.82 5.34
N LYS A 200 -4.34 7.97 5.95
CA LYS A 200 -5.30 8.72 6.79
C LYS A 200 -6.24 9.64 6.02
N GLN A 201 -5.85 10.14 4.86
CA GLN A 201 -6.66 11.12 4.12
C GLN A 201 -7.43 10.47 2.97
N GLU A 202 -6.78 9.64 2.18
CA GLU A 202 -7.36 9.05 0.97
C GLU A 202 -8.10 7.73 1.24
N LYS A 203 -7.39 6.72 1.75
CA LYS A 203 -7.97 5.40 1.99
C LYS A 203 -9.00 5.43 3.10
N ARG A 204 -8.62 5.89 4.31
CA ARG A 204 -9.50 5.83 5.50
C ARG A 204 -10.09 4.43 5.67
N SER A 205 -11.43 4.31 5.59
CA SER A 205 -12.20 3.07 5.66
C SER A 205 -12.64 2.54 4.29
N LYS A 206 -12.12 3.07 3.17
CA LYS A 206 -12.45 2.57 1.84
C LYS A 206 -11.94 1.14 1.68
N GLU A 207 -12.79 0.31 1.09
CA GLU A 207 -12.48 -1.07 0.74
C GLU A 207 -11.72 -1.12 -0.58
N LEU A 208 -10.57 -1.79 -0.59
CA LEU A 208 -9.76 -1.92 -1.80
C LEU A 208 -10.34 -2.99 -2.74
N LEU A 209 -10.83 -4.08 -2.16
CA LEU A 209 -11.24 -5.29 -2.87
C LEU A 209 -12.72 -5.33 -3.23
N TYR A 210 -13.48 -4.33 -2.79
CA TYR A 210 -14.90 -4.14 -3.10
C TYR A 210 -15.15 -2.68 -3.46
N ASN A 211 -15.97 -2.42 -4.47
CA ASN A 211 -16.38 -1.06 -4.81
C ASN A 211 -17.53 -0.57 -3.90
N ALA A 212 -17.97 0.67 -4.09
CA ALA A 212 -19.06 1.27 -3.32
C ALA A 212 -20.40 0.50 -3.41
N SER A 213 -20.60 -0.33 -4.45
CA SER A 213 -21.76 -1.21 -4.62
C SER A 213 -21.54 -2.61 -4.05
N SER A 214 -20.47 -2.83 -3.26
CA SER A 214 -20.06 -4.13 -2.74
C SER A 214 -19.73 -5.19 -3.80
N ALA A 215 -19.46 -4.76 -5.05
CA ALA A 215 -19.00 -5.68 -6.08
C ALA A 215 -17.50 -5.93 -5.93
N ARG A 216 -17.11 -7.21 -6.01
CA ARG A 216 -15.73 -7.69 -5.94
C ARG A 216 -14.90 -7.12 -7.10
N ARG A 217 -13.66 -6.68 -6.83
CA ARG A 217 -12.74 -6.13 -7.86
C ARG A 217 -11.27 -6.48 -7.61
N LEU A 218 -10.47 -6.54 -8.67
CA LEU A 218 -9.04 -6.77 -8.53
C LEU A 218 -8.30 -5.54 -7.99
N SER A 219 -7.19 -5.76 -7.29
CA SER A 219 -6.27 -4.67 -6.94
C SER A 219 -4.84 -5.16 -6.80
N PHE A 220 -3.92 -4.24 -6.54
CA PHE A 220 -2.50 -4.57 -6.40
C PHE A 220 -2.21 -5.18 -5.04
N TYR A 221 -1.41 -6.25 -5.05
CA TYR A 221 -0.78 -6.78 -3.85
C TYR A 221 0.59 -6.10 -3.67
N PRO A 222 0.89 -5.41 -2.56
CA PRO A 222 2.10 -4.60 -2.46
C PRO A 222 3.45 -5.35 -2.47
N TYR A 223 3.47 -6.68 -2.34
CA TYR A 223 4.68 -7.50 -2.56
C TYR A 223 4.70 -8.19 -3.96
N ASP A 224 3.77 -7.87 -4.87
CA ASP A 224 3.81 -8.40 -6.25
C ASP A 224 4.99 -7.78 -7.02
N SER A 225 6.08 -8.54 -7.11
CA SER A 225 7.33 -8.16 -7.80
C SER A 225 7.18 -7.80 -9.29
N ASN A 226 6.00 -8.01 -9.90
CA ASN A 226 5.74 -7.56 -11.26
C ASN A 226 5.34 -6.08 -11.36
N ILE A 227 5.08 -5.43 -10.23
CA ILE A 227 4.72 -4.01 -10.14
C ILE A 227 6.00 -3.20 -9.98
N THR A 228 6.56 -2.76 -11.09
CA THR A 228 7.84 -2.05 -11.12
C THR A 228 7.76 -0.76 -11.94
N LEU A 229 8.62 0.21 -11.63
CA LEU A 229 8.62 1.53 -12.27
C LEU A 229 9.01 1.48 -13.75
N ASP A 230 9.90 0.58 -14.15
CA ASP A 230 10.34 0.39 -15.55
C ASP A 230 9.20 -0.05 -16.48
N ARG A 231 8.19 -0.73 -15.91
CA ARG A 231 7.00 -1.18 -16.63
C ARG A 231 5.90 -0.13 -16.66
N LEU A 232 6.00 0.94 -15.90
CA LEU A 232 4.96 1.95 -15.72
C LEU A 232 5.15 3.13 -16.68
N SER A 233 4.12 3.45 -17.45
CA SER A 233 4.01 4.67 -18.25
C SER A 233 2.76 5.44 -17.84
N ILE A 234 2.90 6.75 -17.63
CA ILE A 234 1.78 7.64 -17.34
C ILE A 234 1.88 8.84 -18.29
N ASN A 235 0.88 8.99 -19.15
CA ASN A 235 0.82 10.03 -20.18
C ASN A 235 -0.34 10.98 -19.91
N VAL A 236 -0.16 12.24 -20.30
CA VAL A 236 -1.23 13.25 -20.28
C VAL A 236 -1.89 13.29 -21.66
N SER A 237 -3.20 13.03 -21.70
CA SER A 237 -4.03 13.18 -22.89
C SER A 237 -4.90 14.42 -22.75
N LEU A 238 -4.90 15.29 -23.77
CA LEU A 238 -5.71 16.52 -23.75
C LEU A 238 -7.11 16.22 -24.30
N ASN A 239 -8.13 16.72 -23.60
CA ASN A 239 -9.52 16.48 -23.98
C ASN A 239 -10.05 17.52 -24.98
N GLU A 240 -9.28 18.59 -25.20
CA GLU A 240 -9.65 19.70 -26.06
C GLU A 240 -8.44 20.30 -26.78
N ALA A 241 -8.72 21.01 -27.88
CA ALA A 241 -7.70 21.79 -28.55
C ALA A 241 -7.28 22.98 -27.67
N TYR A 242 -5.98 23.28 -27.65
CA TYR A 242 -5.42 24.30 -26.79
C TYR A 242 -4.69 25.39 -27.58
N ASN A 243 -4.58 26.58 -26.98
CA ASN A 243 -3.75 27.67 -27.51
C ASN A 243 -2.36 27.62 -26.88
N ASN A 244 -1.37 27.21 -27.65
CA ASN A 244 0.02 27.01 -27.22
C ASN A 244 0.81 28.32 -27.03
N GLN A 245 0.16 29.49 -26.97
CA GLN A 245 0.83 30.78 -26.77
C GLN A 245 1.46 30.91 -25.38
N SER A 246 0.87 30.29 -24.35
CA SER A 246 1.47 30.23 -23.01
C SER A 246 1.57 28.79 -22.54
N LEU A 247 2.74 28.18 -22.73
CA LEU A 247 3.04 26.83 -22.22
C LEU A 247 3.24 26.80 -20.70
N GLU A 248 3.52 27.95 -20.09
CA GLU A 248 3.81 28.07 -18.65
C GLU A 248 2.63 27.67 -17.76
N THR A 249 1.40 27.85 -18.25
CA THR A 249 0.18 27.56 -17.49
C THR A 249 -0.83 26.72 -18.27
N LEU A 250 -0.33 25.88 -19.19
CA LEU A 250 -1.17 25.17 -20.14
C LEU A 250 -2.13 24.19 -19.45
N LEU A 251 -1.65 23.37 -18.53
CA LEU A 251 -2.46 22.31 -17.92
C LEU A 251 -3.40 22.85 -16.81
N LYS A 252 -3.24 24.10 -16.38
CA LYS A 252 -4.26 24.82 -15.60
C LYS A 252 -5.46 25.26 -16.42
N SER A 253 -5.28 25.56 -17.71
CA SER A 253 -6.28 26.26 -18.51
C SER A 253 -7.15 25.35 -19.37
N ILE A 254 -6.87 24.05 -19.40
CA ILE A 254 -7.60 23.07 -20.20
C ILE A 254 -7.92 21.81 -19.42
N ASP A 255 -8.87 21.04 -19.95
CA ASP A 255 -9.19 19.70 -19.47
C ASP A 255 -8.31 18.62 -20.12
N TRP A 256 -7.90 17.66 -19.29
CA TRP A 256 -6.98 16.59 -19.67
C TRP A 256 -7.11 15.43 -18.69
N GLU A 257 -6.62 14.27 -19.09
CA GLU A 257 -6.65 13.04 -18.31
C GLU A 257 -5.33 12.29 -18.33
N PHE A 258 -5.19 11.33 -17.40
CA PHE A 258 -4.06 10.42 -17.37
C PHE A 258 -4.41 9.08 -18.00
N GLU A 259 -3.60 8.68 -18.98
CA GLU A 259 -3.48 7.29 -19.41
C GLU A 259 -2.38 6.62 -18.60
N ILE A 260 -2.70 5.50 -17.94
CA ILE A 260 -1.76 4.70 -17.16
C ILE A 260 -1.62 3.34 -17.86
N LEU A 261 -0.40 3.00 -18.25
CA LEU A 261 -0.07 1.76 -18.94
C LEU A 261 1.00 1.00 -18.17
N ARG A 262 0.85 -0.33 -18.14
CA ARG A 262 1.82 -1.28 -17.61
C ARG A 262 2.28 -2.17 -18.74
N ASN A 263 3.56 -2.12 -19.11
CA ASN A 263 4.07 -2.78 -20.32
C ASN A 263 3.25 -2.43 -21.58
N GLY A 264 2.82 -1.17 -21.68
CA GLY A 264 2.04 -0.67 -22.82
C GLY A 264 0.56 -1.07 -22.83
N VAL A 265 0.02 -1.72 -21.79
CA VAL A 265 -1.40 -2.08 -21.70
C VAL A 265 -2.06 -1.52 -20.44
N VAL A 266 -3.38 -1.28 -20.51
CA VAL A 266 -4.18 -0.86 -19.35
C VAL A 266 -4.35 -2.03 -18.37
N ASP A 267 -4.17 -1.77 -17.08
CA ASP A 267 -4.41 -2.73 -16.01
C ASP A 267 -5.62 -2.28 -15.18
N ILE A 268 -6.65 -3.13 -15.08
CA ILE A 268 -7.88 -2.84 -14.34
C ILE A 268 -7.64 -2.55 -12.85
N ARG A 269 -6.51 -3.04 -12.29
CA ARG A 269 -6.12 -2.77 -10.89
C ARG A 269 -5.77 -1.30 -10.65
N ASP A 270 -5.41 -0.55 -11.69
CA ASP A 270 -5.14 0.89 -11.56
C ASP A 270 -6.40 1.69 -11.22
N GLU A 271 -7.58 1.28 -11.68
CA GLU A 271 -8.85 1.94 -11.35
C GLU A 271 -9.19 1.79 -9.86
N SER A 272 -9.07 0.57 -9.31
CA SER A 272 -9.34 0.33 -7.89
C SER A 272 -8.34 1.06 -6.99
N TRP A 273 -7.07 1.13 -7.42
CA TRP A 273 -6.04 1.86 -6.72
C TRP A 273 -6.27 3.39 -6.75
N ASP A 274 -6.68 3.93 -7.89
CA ASP A 274 -6.99 5.35 -8.04
C ASP A 274 -8.21 5.77 -7.22
N GLU A 275 -9.27 4.96 -7.20
CA GLU A 275 -10.47 5.24 -6.40
C GLU A 275 -10.16 5.34 -4.89
N VAL A 276 -9.28 4.45 -4.42
CA VAL A 276 -8.89 4.41 -3.01
C VAL A 276 -7.92 5.53 -2.65
N TYR A 277 -6.84 5.70 -3.43
CA TYR A 277 -5.72 6.57 -3.07
C TYR A 277 -5.70 7.94 -3.80
N GLY A 278 -6.65 8.18 -4.70
CA GLY A 278 -6.85 9.45 -5.39
C GLY A 278 -5.67 9.87 -6.27
N ILE A 279 -5.00 8.92 -6.93
CA ILE A 279 -3.73 9.14 -7.62
C ILE A 279 -3.84 10.18 -8.73
N LYS A 280 -4.77 10.00 -9.68
CA LYS A 280 -4.98 10.91 -10.81
C LYS A 280 -5.35 12.30 -10.33
N ARG A 281 -6.30 12.42 -9.39
CA ARG A 281 -6.68 13.72 -8.80
C ARG A 281 -5.47 14.42 -8.19
N ARG A 282 -4.72 13.73 -7.32
CA ARG A 282 -3.57 14.31 -6.60
C ARG A 282 -2.42 14.66 -7.55
N PHE A 283 -2.22 13.88 -8.61
CA PHE A 283 -1.23 14.20 -9.64
C PHE A 283 -1.65 15.47 -10.39
N SER A 284 -2.92 15.56 -10.81
CA SER A 284 -3.46 16.74 -11.49
C SER A 284 -3.36 18.00 -10.64
N GLU A 285 -3.75 17.94 -9.36
CA GLU A 285 -3.63 19.05 -8.42
C GLU A 285 -2.18 19.53 -8.28
N ASN A 286 -1.20 18.62 -8.22
CA ASN A 286 0.21 18.98 -8.09
C ASN A 286 0.82 19.51 -9.39
N ILE A 287 0.48 18.93 -10.55
CA ILE A 287 0.89 19.49 -11.86
C ILE A 287 0.34 20.90 -11.99
N LYS A 288 -0.98 21.09 -11.77
CA LYS A 288 -1.60 22.41 -11.82
C LYS A 288 -0.96 23.35 -10.80
N ARG A 289 -0.58 22.90 -9.60
CA ARG A 289 0.08 23.79 -8.64
C ARG A 289 1.47 24.25 -9.11
N LEU A 290 2.27 23.37 -9.72
CA LEU A 290 3.71 23.56 -9.93
C LEU A 290 4.13 23.85 -11.38
N GLU A 291 3.25 23.66 -12.37
CA GLU A 291 3.62 23.75 -13.79
C GLU A 291 4.37 25.04 -14.18
N ALA A 292 3.97 26.20 -13.64
CA ALA A 292 4.62 27.47 -13.95
C ALA A 292 6.05 27.54 -13.42
N GLU A 293 6.29 26.98 -12.23
CA GLU A 293 7.62 26.90 -11.64
C GLU A 293 8.51 25.94 -12.43
N TRP A 294 8.00 24.74 -12.73
CA TRP A 294 8.68 23.73 -13.52
C TRP A 294 8.97 24.18 -14.95
N PHE A 295 8.05 24.93 -15.58
CA PHE A 295 8.29 25.50 -16.90
C PHE A 295 9.43 26.52 -16.87
N ARG A 296 9.47 27.42 -15.87
CA ARG A 296 10.57 28.37 -15.71
C ARG A 296 11.90 27.68 -15.43
N GLU A 297 11.89 26.62 -14.65
CA GLU A 297 13.05 25.77 -14.43
C GLU A 297 13.55 25.18 -15.76
N LEU A 298 12.66 24.56 -16.53
CA LEU A 298 12.94 24.02 -17.86
C LEU A 298 13.57 25.08 -18.78
N ILE A 299 13.00 26.28 -18.83
CA ILE A 299 13.54 27.38 -19.64
C ILE A 299 14.94 27.79 -19.18
N ARG A 300 15.20 27.85 -17.87
CA ARG A 300 16.53 28.19 -17.34
C ARG A 300 17.59 27.16 -17.71
N ILE A 301 17.27 25.86 -17.61
CA ILE A 301 18.21 24.79 -17.98
C ILE A 301 18.40 24.75 -19.51
N PHE A 302 17.34 24.91 -20.28
CA PHE A 302 17.39 24.92 -21.75
C PHE A 302 18.24 26.08 -22.29
N LYS A 303 18.08 27.30 -21.75
CA LYS A 303 18.89 28.46 -22.20
C LYS A 303 20.36 28.38 -21.83
N ARG A 304 20.72 27.58 -20.83
CA ARG A 304 22.12 27.33 -20.43
C ARG A 304 22.71 26.13 -21.14
N ASN A 305 21.89 25.32 -21.80
CA ASN A 305 22.34 24.16 -22.53
C ASN A 305 23.13 24.58 -23.79
N ALA A 306 24.27 23.93 -24.00
CA ALA A 306 25.11 24.10 -25.18
C ALA A 306 25.04 22.90 -26.14
N LYS A 307 24.34 21.82 -25.76
CA LYS A 307 24.19 20.59 -26.54
C LYS A 307 23.07 20.72 -27.58
N SER A 308 22.95 19.73 -28.46
CA SER A 308 21.79 19.65 -29.35
C SER A 308 20.49 19.50 -28.54
N PHE A 309 19.35 19.85 -29.13
CA PHE A 309 18.06 19.68 -28.45
C PHE A 309 17.75 18.21 -28.16
N ALA A 310 18.17 17.28 -29.05
CA ALA A 310 18.02 15.85 -28.85
C ALA A 310 18.78 15.38 -27.61
N ASP A 311 20.07 15.72 -27.50
CA ASP A 311 20.89 15.33 -26.33
C ASP A 311 20.34 15.95 -25.04
N PHE A 312 19.89 17.21 -25.09
CA PHE A 312 19.26 17.89 -23.96
C PHE A 312 17.99 17.17 -23.48
N LEU A 313 17.14 16.77 -24.42
CA LEU A 313 15.89 16.06 -24.12
C LEU A 313 16.21 14.70 -23.48
N ASP A 314 17.09 13.92 -24.08
CA ASP A 314 17.45 12.58 -23.59
C ASP A 314 18.04 12.66 -22.18
N GLU A 315 19.04 13.52 -21.95
CA GLU A 315 19.65 13.69 -20.63
C GLU A 315 18.66 14.19 -19.57
N THR A 316 17.77 15.12 -19.95
CA THR A 316 16.76 15.64 -19.01
C THR A 316 15.76 14.54 -18.63
N ILE A 317 15.32 13.73 -19.59
CA ILE A 317 14.41 12.61 -19.35
C ILE A 317 15.07 11.52 -18.51
N GLU A 318 16.34 11.18 -18.77
CA GLU A 318 17.10 10.22 -17.96
C GLU A 318 17.23 10.67 -16.50
N GLU A 319 17.60 11.94 -16.27
CA GLU A 319 17.69 12.52 -14.93
C GLU A 319 16.32 12.49 -14.21
N LEU A 320 15.24 12.87 -14.91
CA LEU A 320 13.89 12.82 -14.34
C LEU A 320 13.46 11.41 -13.99
N LYS A 321 13.80 10.40 -14.82
CA LYS A 321 13.54 8.99 -14.52
C LYS A 321 14.31 8.52 -13.29
N TYR A 322 15.58 8.89 -13.17
CA TYR A 322 16.40 8.60 -12.00
C TYR A 322 15.80 9.19 -10.72
N GLN A 323 15.17 10.36 -10.80
CA GLN A 323 14.51 11.02 -9.67
C GLN A 323 13.19 10.38 -9.24
N ILE A 324 12.52 9.56 -10.07
CA ILE A 324 11.20 8.97 -9.76
C ILE A 324 11.18 8.26 -8.39
N PRO A 325 12.09 7.30 -8.09
CA PRO A 325 12.07 6.56 -6.83
C PRO A 325 12.66 7.34 -5.62
N ILE A 326 13.38 8.45 -5.86
CA ILE A 326 14.18 9.10 -4.82
C ILE A 326 13.81 10.56 -4.52
N ALA A 327 13.05 11.22 -5.39
CA ALA A 327 12.67 12.61 -5.22
C ALA A 327 11.17 12.72 -4.91
N PRO A 328 10.77 13.55 -3.92
CA PRO A 328 9.37 13.91 -3.71
C PRO A 328 8.76 14.46 -5.00
N MET A 329 7.60 13.93 -5.40
CA MET A 329 6.92 14.27 -6.65
C MET A 329 7.71 14.00 -7.94
N GLY A 330 8.79 13.20 -7.88
CA GLY A 330 9.64 12.88 -9.04
C GLY A 330 8.83 12.35 -10.23
N ILE A 331 7.92 11.39 -9.99
CA ILE A 331 7.01 10.87 -11.02
C ILE A 331 6.13 11.95 -11.65
N ILE A 332 5.63 12.90 -10.86
CA ILE A 332 4.74 13.96 -11.35
C ILE A 332 5.51 14.94 -12.23
N LYS A 333 6.72 15.31 -11.80
CA LYS A 333 7.62 16.17 -12.59
C LYS A 333 8.02 15.48 -13.90
N TYR A 334 8.37 14.19 -13.85
CA TYR A 334 8.62 13.39 -15.04
C TYR A 334 7.44 13.41 -16.02
N ILE A 335 6.21 13.16 -15.54
CA ILE A 335 5.01 13.18 -16.37
C ILE A 335 4.81 14.57 -17.03
N TYR A 336 4.97 15.65 -16.26
CA TYR A 336 4.83 17.02 -16.79
C TYR A 336 5.86 17.32 -17.88
N PHE A 337 7.15 17.06 -17.64
CA PHE A 337 8.21 17.32 -18.62
C PHE A 337 8.06 16.44 -19.86
N ASN A 338 7.73 15.16 -19.69
CA ASN A 338 7.46 14.26 -20.79
C ASN A 338 6.31 14.79 -21.66
N PHE A 339 5.23 15.29 -21.05
CA PHE A 339 4.16 15.96 -21.78
C PHE A 339 4.66 17.21 -22.54
N ILE A 340 5.38 18.11 -21.88
CA ILE A 340 5.89 19.35 -22.51
C ILE A 340 6.79 19.04 -23.71
N PHE A 341 7.68 18.04 -23.60
CA PHE A 341 8.58 17.65 -24.70
C PHE A 341 7.86 17.01 -25.88
N ASN A 342 6.65 16.47 -25.68
CA ASN A 342 5.83 15.95 -26.77
C ASN A 342 4.95 17.02 -27.44
N ILE A 343 5.03 18.29 -27.01
CA ILE A 343 4.32 19.39 -27.69
C ILE A 343 4.96 19.64 -29.06
N PRO A 344 4.17 19.78 -30.15
CA PRO A 344 4.71 20.07 -31.47
C PRO A 344 5.55 21.35 -31.50
N ASP A 345 6.72 21.29 -32.15
CA ASP A 345 7.66 22.42 -32.30
C ASP A 345 8.23 22.94 -30.97
N ILE A 346 8.35 22.09 -29.95
CA ILE A 346 8.73 22.50 -28.59
C ILE A 346 10.08 23.23 -28.54
N GLU A 347 11.10 22.80 -29.28
CA GLU A 347 12.43 23.45 -29.28
C GLU A 347 12.34 24.94 -29.63
N ASN A 348 11.70 25.25 -30.76
CA ASN A 348 11.49 26.64 -31.20
C ASN A 348 10.63 27.43 -30.22
N ARG A 349 9.63 26.79 -29.59
CA ARG A 349 8.78 27.43 -28.59
C ARG A 349 9.57 27.81 -27.34
N LEU A 350 10.39 26.90 -26.79
CA LEU A 350 11.25 27.18 -25.65
C LEU A 350 12.24 28.31 -25.97
N GLY A 351 12.79 28.33 -27.19
CA GLY A 351 13.71 29.39 -27.65
C GLY A 351 13.09 30.79 -27.73
N ARG A 352 11.78 30.90 -27.92
CA ARG A 352 11.06 32.19 -28.01
C ARG A 352 10.66 32.76 -26.64
N VAL A 353 10.71 31.98 -25.57
CA VAL A 353 10.32 32.45 -24.23
C VAL A 353 11.37 33.44 -23.73
N VAL A 354 10.96 34.67 -23.42
CA VAL A 354 11.81 35.67 -22.76
C VAL A 354 11.74 35.43 -21.25
N ILE A 355 12.89 35.29 -20.58
CA ILE A 355 12.90 35.20 -19.11
C ILE A 355 12.75 36.64 -18.60
N PRO A 356 11.78 36.93 -17.70
CA PRO A 356 11.65 38.25 -17.09
C PRO A 356 12.87 38.66 -16.26
#